data_AF-A0A9P7MCV8-F1
#
_entry.id   AF-A0A9P7MCV8-F1
#
_cell.length_a   1.000
_cell.length_b   1.000
_cell.length_c   1.000
_cell.angle_alpha   90.00
_cell.angle_beta   90.00
_cell.angle_gamma   90.00
#
_symmetry.space_group_name_H-M   'P 1'
#
loop_
_entity.id
_entity.type
_entity.pdbx_description
1 polymer ?
#
loop_
_entity_poly.entity_id
_entity_poly.type
_entity_poly.pdbx_seq_one_letter_code
_entity_poly.pdbx_strand_id
1 'polypeptide(L)'
;MPVPFASVCDLLDECYKLHVEKKPNTRAVSKWFDQHRNCINAQNTDLAALLSTLLPEKRSDRVYCIKTPTLEKLIGKALMLGASRLIELGLYKQPGQGVDLADCVERILTVTPNPLYSERDSITVEEIDQVLHGIASKIVWSSPCIRADQGSSTAVRGRDGLQDIYRRLSAREAKWFTRLILKEFRPLILESGLIYRCCDSALPLILQIQDDFATAIKTLQSLKSHSPAEYAKNGPPQPSSLCMVKPKLGIKVGRQKWFKGRSIKHCLDMGHGRMSVEEKIDGEYCQFHVSIRDGKLQIQIFSKSGKDSTEDRCKLKG
;
A
#
# COMPACT_ATOMS: atom_id res chain seq x y z
N MET A 1 -18.06 -5.44 4.46
CA MET A 1 -18.46 -6.04 3.18
C MET A 1 -17.25 -5.87 2.31
N PRO A 2 -16.83 -6.88 1.55
CA PRO A 2 -15.65 -6.73 0.71
C PRO A 2 -15.78 -5.50 -0.19
N VAL A 3 -14.71 -4.71 -0.32
CA VAL A 3 -14.73 -3.49 -1.14
C VAL A 3 -14.52 -3.91 -2.59
N PRO A 4 -15.45 -3.60 -3.52
CA PRO A 4 -15.23 -3.91 -4.93
C PRO A 4 -14.02 -3.16 -5.47
N PHE A 5 -13.13 -3.89 -6.17
CA PHE A 5 -11.95 -3.29 -6.78
C PHE A 5 -12.32 -2.30 -7.90
N ALA A 6 -13.43 -2.57 -8.60
CA ALA A 6 -14.04 -1.64 -9.56
C ALA A 6 -14.26 -0.23 -8.98
N SER A 7 -14.79 -0.13 -7.75
CA SER A 7 -15.03 1.15 -7.08
C SER A 7 -13.72 1.89 -6.79
N VAL A 8 -12.65 1.18 -6.43
CA VAL A 8 -11.32 1.79 -6.26
C VAL A 8 -10.77 2.24 -7.61
N CYS A 9 -11.00 1.47 -8.68
CA CYS A 9 -10.60 1.87 -10.03
C CYS A 9 -11.32 3.14 -10.51
N ASP A 10 -12.59 3.34 -10.14
CA ASP A 10 -13.32 4.60 -10.42
C ASP A 10 -12.59 5.80 -9.80
N LEU A 11 -12.17 5.68 -8.53
CA LEU A 11 -11.39 6.71 -7.85
C LEU A 11 -10.04 6.95 -8.55
N LEU A 12 -9.33 5.90 -8.92
CA LEU A 12 -8.02 5.99 -9.55
C LEU A 12 -8.11 6.66 -10.93
N ASP A 13 -9.12 6.31 -11.75
CA ASP A 13 -9.37 6.98 -13.04
C ASP A 13 -9.75 8.45 -12.86
N GLU A 14 -10.64 8.78 -11.93
CA GLU A 14 -11.00 10.19 -11.66
C GLU A 14 -9.78 11.00 -11.21
N CYS A 15 -8.98 10.45 -10.30
CA CYS A 15 -7.75 11.08 -9.83
C CYS A 15 -6.71 11.23 -10.93
N TYR A 16 -6.57 10.23 -11.80
CA TYR A 16 -5.66 10.26 -12.94
C TYR A 16 -6.09 11.32 -13.97
N LYS A 17 -7.38 11.39 -14.29
CA LYS A 17 -7.94 12.43 -15.17
C LYS A 17 -7.65 13.83 -14.61
N LEU A 18 -7.90 14.06 -13.32
CA LEU A 18 -7.59 15.34 -12.68
C LEU A 18 -6.08 15.65 -12.72
N HIS A 19 -5.22 14.65 -12.54
CA HIS A 19 -3.78 14.82 -12.67
C HIS A 19 -3.38 15.27 -14.09
N VAL A 20 -3.92 14.64 -15.14
CA VAL A 20 -3.68 15.04 -16.54
C VAL A 20 -4.14 16.47 -16.80
N GLU A 21 -5.28 16.87 -16.22
CA GLU A 21 -5.79 18.25 -16.26
C GLU A 21 -5.04 19.23 -15.35
N LYS A 22 -3.98 18.78 -14.64
CA LYS A 22 -3.21 19.55 -13.64
C LYS A 22 -4.07 20.12 -12.51
N LYS A 23 -5.13 19.42 -12.14
CA LYS A 23 -6.04 19.75 -11.04
C LYS A 23 -5.76 18.91 -9.80
N PRO A 24 -5.99 19.45 -8.58
CA PRO A 24 -5.87 18.65 -7.36
C PRO A 24 -6.96 17.58 -7.30
N ASN A 25 -6.61 16.39 -6.82
CA ASN A 25 -7.52 15.24 -6.65
C ASN A 25 -8.08 15.11 -5.22
N THR A 26 -7.76 16.05 -4.32
CA THR A 26 -8.15 15.99 -2.90
C THR A 26 -9.65 15.87 -2.69
N ARG A 27 -10.43 16.67 -3.42
CA ARG A 27 -11.90 16.64 -3.36
C ARG A 27 -12.49 15.33 -3.90
N ALA A 28 -11.91 14.78 -4.97
CA ALA A 28 -12.36 13.50 -5.54
C ALA A 28 -12.14 12.36 -4.53
N VAL A 29 -10.95 12.32 -3.90
CA VAL A 29 -10.64 11.36 -2.84
C VAL A 29 -11.64 11.49 -1.68
N SER A 30 -11.81 12.68 -1.09
CA SER A 30 -12.75 12.86 0.02
C SER A 30 -14.18 12.45 -0.35
N LYS A 31 -14.67 12.89 -1.51
CA LYS A 31 -16.02 12.55 -2.00
C LYS A 31 -16.19 11.04 -2.16
N TRP A 32 -15.21 10.34 -2.70
CA TRP A 32 -15.29 8.89 -2.87
C TRP A 32 -15.37 8.17 -1.51
N PHE A 33 -14.57 8.59 -0.53
CA PHE A 33 -14.62 8.03 0.83
C PHE A 33 -15.97 8.29 1.52
N ASP A 34 -16.55 9.47 1.32
CA ASP A 34 -17.88 9.80 1.85
C ASP A 34 -18.97 8.93 1.22
N GLN A 35 -18.92 8.73 -0.10
CA GLN A 35 -19.86 7.87 -0.83
C GLN A 35 -19.76 6.40 -0.41
N HIS A 36 -18.56 5.91 -0.12
CA HIS A 36 -18.31 4.52 0.27
C HIS A 36 -18.22 4.32 1.78
N ARG A 37 -18.60 5.33 2.59
CA ARG A 37 -18.42 5.33 4.05
C ARG A 37 -19.06 4.14 4.75
N ASN A 38 -20.26 3.74 4.30
CA ASN A 38 -20.98 2.58 4.84
C ASN A 38 -20.22 1.27 4.59
N CYS A 39 -19.62 1.11 3.41
CA CYS A 39 -18.82 -0.05 3.06
C CYS A 39 -17.52 -0.07 3.88
N ILE A 40 -16.82 1.07 3.95
CA ILE A 40 -15.53 1.20 4.65
C ILE A 40 -15.67 0.94 6.16
N ASN A 41 -16.77 1.39 6.77
CA ASN A 41 -17.00 1.21 8.22
C ASN A 41 -17.66 -0.12 8.57
N ALA A 42 -18.04 -0.96 7.60
CA ALA A 42 -18.65 -2.24 7.89
C ALA A 42 -17.67 -3.16 8.63
N GLN A 43 -18.17 -3.92 9.59
CA GLN A 43 -17.35 -4.73 10.52
C GLN A 43 -16.48 -5.79 9.81
N ASN A 44 -16.94 -6.29 8.67
CA ASN A 44 -16.27 -7.30 7.85
C ASN A 44 -15.46 -6.71 6.68
N THR A 45 -15.15 -5.41 6.70
CA THR A 45 -14.30 -4.78 5.69
C THR A 45 -12.85 -4.82 6.14
N ASP A 46 -11.94 -5.27 5.28
CA ASP A 46 -10.51 -5.22 5.58
C ASP A 46 -9.93 -3.88 5.14
N LEU A 47 -9.87 -2.96 6.10
CA LEU A 47 -9.30 -1.63 5.87
C LEU A 47 -7.80 -1.69 5.55
N ALA A 48 -7.06 -2.70 6.02
CA ALA A 48 -5.65 -2.85 5.68
C ALA A 48 -5.49 -3.28 4.21
N ALA A 49 -6.39 -4.13 3.68
CA ALA A 49 -6.44 -4.47 2.27
C ALA A 49 -6.71 -3.22 1.41
N LEU A 50 -7.73 -2.42 1.75
CA LEU A 50 -8.03 -1.17 1.04
C LEU A 50 -6.83 -0.19 1.04
N LEU A 51 -6.18 0.01 2.18
CA LEU A 51 -4.98 0.85 2.26
C LEU A 51 -3.81 0.29 1.43
N SER A 52 -3.67 -1.03 1.38
CA SER A 52 -2.64 -1.70 0.58
C SER A 52 -2.89 -1.55 -0.92
N THR A 53 -4.15 -1.50 -1.34
CA THR A 53 -4.56 -1.24 -2.73
C THR A 53 -4.34 0.22 -3.11
N LEU A 54 -4.71 1.18 -2.26
CA LEU A 54 -4.60 2.61 -2.56
C LEU A 54 -3.16 3.14 -2.44
N LEU A 55 -2.35 2.56 -1.56
CA LEU A 55 -0.98 2.99 -1.25
C LEU A 55 0.00 1.82 -1.32
N PRO A 56 0.17 1.17 -2.48
CA PRO A 56 0.95 -0.05 -2.60
C PRO A 56 2.43 0.14 -2.30
N GLU A 57 2.95 1.36 -2.48
CA GLU A 57 4.33 1.72 -2.14
C GLU A 57 4.60 1.69 -0.63
N LYS A 58 3.56 1.75 0.21
CA LYS A 58 3.68 1.62 1.68
C LYS A 58 3.87 0.18 2.13
N ARG A 59 3.56 -0.80 1.27
CA ARG A 59 3.75 -2.23 1.58
C ARG A 59 5.18 -2.68 1.28
N SER A 60 6.19 -2.03 1.85
CA SER A 60 7.59 -2.45 1.67
C SER A 60 7.90 -3.81 2.31
N ASP A 61 7.03 -4.23 3.23
CA ASP A 61 7.08 -5.51 3.93
C ASP A 61 6.84 -6.72 3.01
N ARG A 62 6.06 -6.53 1.93
CA ARG A 62 5.71 -7.56 0.95
C ARG A 62 6.54 -7.43 -0.32
N VAL A 63 7.34 -8.43 -0.68
CA VAL A 63 8.08 -8.47 -1.94
C VAL A 63 7.47 -9.51 -2.87
N TYR A 64 7.15 -9.14 -4.12
CA TYR A 64 6.51 -10.06 -5.07
C TYR A 64 7.47 -10.71 -6.07
N CYS A 65 8.68 -10.16 -6.25
CA CYS A 65 9.62 -10.56 -7.30
C CYS A 65 9.01 -10.58 -8.72
N ILE A 66 8.01 -9.73 -8.95
CA ILE A 66 7.38 -9.52 -10.25
C ILE A 66 7.84 -8.16 -10.77
N LYS A 67 8.45 -8.17 -11.95
CA LYS A 67 8.84 -6.98 -12.73
C LYS A 67 8.08 -6.97 -14.05
N THR A 68 8.10 -5.84 -14.76
CA THR A 68 7.34 -5.63 -16.00
C THR A 68 7.48 -6.79 -17.00
N PRO A 69 8.68 -7.30 -17.36
CA PRO A 69 8.80 -8.40 -18.31
C PRO A 69 8.22 -9.74 -17.82
N THR A 70 8.31 -10.00 -16.50
CA THR A 70 7.72 -11.21 -15.92
C THR A 70 6.20 -11.10 -15.80
N LEU A 71 5.69 -9.89 -15.58
CA LEU A 71 4.26 -9.63 -15.51
C LEU A 71 3.62 -9.69 -16.91
N GLU A 72 4.27 -9.13 -17.93
CA GLU A 72 3.90 -9.27 -19.34
C GLU A 72 3.69 -10.75 -19.72
N LYS A 73 4.65 -11.61 -19.40
CA LYS A 73 4.56 -13.06 -19.65
C LYS A 73 3.40 -13.71 -18.88
N LEU A 74 3.14 -13.27 -17.64
CA LEU A 74 2.04 -13.78 -16.84
C LEU A 74 0.70 -13.39 -17.44
N ILE A 75 0.54 -12.12 -17.84
CA ILE A 75 -0.68 -11.60 -18.47
C ILE A 75 -0.94 -12.31 -19.79
N GLY A 76 0.09 -12.45 -20.64
CA GLY A 76 -0.04 -13.15 -21.92
C GLY A 76 -0.57 -14.58 -21.75
N LYS A 77 -0.12 -15.29 -20.70
CA LYS A 77 -0.64 -16.61 -20.33
C LYS A 77 -2.04 -16.55 -19.73
N ALA A 78 -2.31 -15.60 -18.83
CA ALA A 78 -3.59 -15.46 -18.16
C ALA A 78 -4.74 -15.28 -19.17
N LEU A 79 -4.51 -14.40 -20.15
CA LEU A 79 -5.48 -13.98 -21.16
C LEU A 79 -5.39 -14.80 -22.46
N MET A 80 -4.55 -15.84 -22.51
CA MET A 80 -4.36 -16.71 -23.68
C MET A 80 -4.08 -15.92 -24.98
N LEU A 81 -3.19 -14.93 -24.91
CA LEU A 81 -2.92 -14.03 -26.02
C LEU A 81 -2.13 -14.72 -27.15
N GLY A 82 -2.64 -14.61 -28.37
CA GLY A 82 -1.91 -15.00 -29.59
C GLY A 82 -0.75 -14.06 -29.93
N ALA A 83 0.06 -14.44 -30.92
CA ALA A 83 1.29 -13.73 -31.29
C ALA A 83 1.10 -12.23 -31.58
N SER A 84 0.06 -11.86 -32.33
CA SER A 84 -0.25 -10.46 -32.65
C SER A 84 -0.55 -9.63 -31.40
N ARG A 85 -1.33 -10.19 -30.46
CA ARG A 85 -1.67 -9.53 -29.19
C ARG A 85 -0.51 -9.48 -28.21
N LEU A 86 0.42 -10.44 -28.27
CA LEU A 86 1.67 -10.36 -27.52
C LEU A 86 2.58 -9.23 -28.04
N ILE A 87 2.59 -8.97 -29.35
CA ILE A 87 3.28 -7.80 -29.91
C ILE A 87 2.64 -6.51 -29.40
N GLU A 88 1.30 -6.44 -29.40
CA GLU A 88 0.55 -5.30 -28.86
C GLU A 88 0.82 -5.09 -27.36
N LEU A 89 0.88 -6.17 -26.57
CA LEU A 89 1.22 -6.12 -25.15
C LEU A 89 2.64 -5.58 -24.94
N GLY A 90 3.56 -5.86 -25.86
CA GLY A 90 4.94 -5.41 -25.83
C GLY A 90 5.17 -3.95 -26.28
N LEU A 91 4.13 -3.20 -26.66
CA LEU A 91 4.28 -1.84 -27.20
C LEU A 91 4.91 -0.87 -26.19
N TYR A 92 4.76 -1.08 -24.88
CA TYR A 92 5.42 -0.28 -23.84
C TYR A 92 6.95 -0.29 -23.93
N LYS A 93 7.54 -1.26 -24.64
CA LYS A 93 8.99 -1.36 -24.84
C LYS A 93 9.50 -0.36 -25.89
N GLN A 94 8.60 0.18 -26.72
CA GLN A 94 8.98 1.14 -27.75
C GLN A 94 9.26 2.51 -27.14
N PRO A 95 10.47 3.07 -27.31
CA PRO A 95 10.79 4.40 -26.82
C PRO A 95 9.86 5.47 -27.40
N GLY A 96 9.49 6.46 -26.60
CA GLY A 96 8.75 7.64 -27.05
C GLY A 96 7.22 7.50 -27.10
N GLN A 97 6.66 6.30 -26.86
CA GLN A 97 5.20 6.10 -26.87
C GLN A 97 4.48 6.67 -25.63
N GLY A 98 5.20 6.84 -24.51
CA GLY A 98 4.62 7.35 -23.27
C GLY A 98 3.58 6.44 -22.63
N VAL A 99 3.51 5.17 -23.03
CA VAL A 99 2.59 4.15 -22.49
C VAL A 99 3.35 3.14 -21.64
N ASP A 100 2.71 2.65 -20.59
CA ASP A 100 3.24 1.57 -19.76
C ASP A 100 2.58 0.21 -20.11
N LEU A 101 3.02 -0.86 -19.45
CA LEU A 101 2.43 -2.20 -19.63
C LEU A 101 0.92 -2.20 -19.31
N ALA A 102 0.47 -1.40 -18.35
CA ALA A 102 -0.93 -1.36 -17.93
C ALA A 102 -1.82 -0.74 -19.02
N ASP A 103 -1.35 0.29 -19.70
CA ASP A 103 -2.05 0.90 -20.84
C ASP A 103 -2.17 -0.10 -22.01
N CYS A 104 -1.13 -0.92 -22.24
CA CYS A 104 -1.17 -2.00 -23.23
C CYS A 104 -2.22 -3.07 -22.88
N VAL A 105 -2.33 -3.46 -21.60
CA VAL A 105 -3.33 -4.41 -21.11
C VAL A 105 -4.74 -3.86 -21.30
N GLU A 106 -4.97 -2.60 -20.91
CA GLU A 106 -6.26 -1.94 -21.09
C GLU A 106 -6.70 -1.94 -22.55
N ARG A 107 -5.79 -1.59 -23.47
CA ARG A 107 -6.07 -1.57 -24.91
C ARG A 107 -6.49 -2.95 -25.43
N ILE A 108 -5.77 -3.99 -25.04
CA ILE A 108 -6.10 -5.36 -25.44
C ILE A 108 -7.50 -5.74 -24.98
N LEU A 109 -7.80 -5.54 -23.69
CA LEU A 109 -9.07 -5.91 -23.10
C LEU A 109 -10.22 -4.98 -23.51
N THR A 110 -9.95 -3.78 -24.00
CA THR A 110 -10.98 -2.91 -24.60
C THR A 110 -11.46 -3.49 -25.93
N VAL A 111 -10.56 -4.04 -26.74
CA VAL A 111 -10.88 -4.64 -28.05
C VAL A 111 -11.39 -6.07 -27.91
N THR A 112 -10.87 -6.83 -26.93
CA THR A 112 -11.34 -8.18 -26.63
C THR A 112 -11.58 -8.30 -25.13
N PRO A 113 -12.77 -7.88 -24.66
CA PRO A 113 -13.12 -7.96 -23.25
C PRO A 113 -13.11 -9.40 -22.75
N ASN A 114 -12.78 -9.55 -21.48
CA ASN A 114 -13.05 -10.80 -20.76
C ASN A 114 -14.56 -11.08 -20.72
N PRO A 115 -14.98 -12.34 -20.50
CA PRO A 115 -16.39 -12.68 -20.30
C PRO A 115 -17.02 -11.81 -19.21
N LEU A 116 -18.29 -11.44 -19.40
CA LEU A 116 -19.04 -10.75 -18.36
C LEU A 116 -19.33 -11.73 -17.23
N TYR A 117 -18.89 -11.38 -16.02
CA TYR A 117 -19.19 -12.14 -14.82
C TYR A 117 -20.32 -11.46 -14.04
N SER A 118 -21.02 -12.23 -13.20
CA SER A 118 -22.08 -11.70 -12.36
C SER A 118 -21.51 -10.76 -11.30
N GLU A 119 -22.32 -9.88 -10.69
CA GLU A 119 -21.86 -9.01 -9.59
C GLU A 119 -21.27 -9.82 -8.41
N ARG A 120 -21.71 -11.07 -8.24
CA ARG A 120 -21.21 -12.00 -7.22
C ARG A 120 -19.77 -12.45 -7.47
N ASP A 121 -19.30 -12.32 -8.70
CA ASP A 121 -17.95 -12.67 -9.13
C ASP A 121 -17.03 -11.44 -9.22
N SER A 122 -17.50 -10.27 -8.78
CA SER A 122 -16.69 -9.05 -8.76
C SER A 122 -15.44 -9.25 -7.90
N ILE A 123 -14.30 -8.79 -8.41
CA ILE A 123 -13.03 -8.85 -7.68
C ILE A 123 -13.06 -7.80 -6.58
N THR A 124 -12.62 -8.21 -5.39
CA THR A 124 -12.58 -7.36 -4.20
C THR A 124 -11.14 -7.01 -3.84
N VAL A 125 -10.94 -5.91 -3.11
CA VAL A 125 -9.60 -5.54 -2.63
C VAL A 125 -9.04 -6.59 -1.66
N GLU A 126 -9.92 -7.24 -0.90
CA GLU A 126 -9.56 -8.32 0.03
C GLU A 126 -9.06 -9.56 -0.70
N GLU A 127 -9.74 -9.97 -1.79
CA GLU A 127 -9.29 -11.08 -2.64
C GLU A 127 -7.91 -10.77 -3.24
N ILE A 128 -7.73 -9.55 -3.74
CA ILE A 128 -6.43 -9.09 -4.25
C ILE A 128 -5.35 -9.12 -3.16
N ASP A 129 -5.65 -8.60 -1.97
CA ASP A 129 -4.69 -8.55 -0.85
C ASP A 129 -4.24 -9.95 -0.44
N GLN A 130 -5.18 -10.90 -0.36
CA GLN A 130 -4.89 -12.30 -0.04
C GLN A 130 -3.98 -12.96 -1.08
N VAL A 131 -4.25 -12.78 -2.38
CA VAL A 131 -3.40 -13.33 -3.46
C VAL A 131 -2.01 -12.72 -3.41
N LEU A 132 -1.90 -11.40 -3.27
CA LEU A 132 -0.61 -10.70 -3.19
C LEU A 132 0.17 -11.06 -1.92
N HIS A 133 -0.51 -11.22 -0.79
CA HIS A 133 0.09 -11.69 0.45
C HIS A 133 0.61 -13.13 0.31
N GLY A 134 -0.18 -14.05 -0.28
CA GLY A 134 0.24 -15.44 -0.52
C GLY A 134 1.43 -15.57 -1.48
N ILE A 135 1.61 -14.62 -2.40
CA ILE A 135 2.84 -14.52 -3.21
C ILE A 135 3.98 -14.03 -2.33
N ALA A 136 3.79 -12.94 -1.61
CA ALA A 136 4.84 -12.33 -0.79
C ALA A 136 5.34 -13.27 0.32
N SER A 137 4.47 -14.07 0.92
CA SER A 137 4.84 -14.99 1.98
C SER A 137 5.90 -15.98 1.52
N LYS A 138 5.86 -16.42 0.26
CA LYS A 138 6.81 -17.37 -0.35
C LYS A 138 8.14 -16.74 -0.78
N ILE A 139 8.29 -15.43 -0.65
CA ILE A 139 9.50 -14.71 -1.09
C ILE A 139 10.42 -14.46 0.10
N VAL A 140 11.67 -14.93 0.00
CA VAL A 140 12.69 -14.77 1.05
C VAL A 140 12.95 -13.31 1.41
N TRP A 141 12.83 -12.39 0.46
CA TRP A 141 13.06 -10.95 0.69
C TRP A 141 11.87 -10.19 1.29
N SER A 142 10.71 -10.84 1.43
CA SER A 142 9.62 -10.29 2.24
C SER A 142 10.00 -10.30 3.72
N SER A 143 9.34 -9.47 4.51
CA SER A 143 9.61 -9.36 5.96
C SER A 143 9.35 -10.69 6.67
N PRO A 144 10.10 -11.04 7.73
CA PRO A 144 9.96 -12.32 8.42
C PRO A 144 8.53 -12.64 8.87
N CYS A 145 7.77 -11.64 9.32
CA CYS A 145 6.36 -11.79 9.71
C CYS A 145 5.46 -12.24 8.54
N ILE A 146 5.69 -11.71 7.33
CA ILE A 146 4.95 -12.10 6.12
C ILE A 146 5.28 -13.54 5.72
N ARG A 147 6.52 -13.98 5.94
CA ARG A 147 6.95 -15.35 5.62
C ARG A 147 6.49 -16.38 6.66
N ALA A 148 6.29 -15.97 7.91
CA ALA A 148 5.80 -16.86 8.97
C ALA A 148 4.40 -17.42 8.64
N ASP A 149 3.59 -16.67 7.90
CA ASP A 149 2.24 -17.08 7.49
C ASP A 149 2.22 -18.13 6.36
N GLN A 150 3.38 -18.55 5.83
CA GLN A 150 3.49 -19.60 4.79
C GLN A 150 2.78 -20.91 5.18
N GLY A 151 2.81 -21.28 6.47
CA GLY A 151 2.25 -22.55 6.96
C GLY A 151 0.74 -22.52 7.25
N SER A 152 0.14 -21.34 7.38
CA SER A 152 -1.29 -21.18 7.72
C SER A 152 -2.19 -21.01 6.50
N SER A 153 -1.60 -20.76 5.33
CA SER A 153 -2.36 -20.42 4.13
C SER A 153 -2.71 -21.69 3.35
N THR A 154 -3.97 -22.10 3.40
CA THR A 154 -4.58 -23.04 2.43
C THR A 154 -4.59 -22.49 1.00
N ALA A 155 -4.08 -21.26 0.77
CA ALA A 155 -4.00 -20.59 -0.51
C ALA A 155 -2.85 -21.13 -1.38
N VAL A 156 -3.12 -22.24 -2.06
CA VAL A 156 -2.28 -22.79 -3.14
C VAL A 156 -2.23 -21.88 -4.38
N ARG A 157 -3.05 -20.82 -4.46
CA ARG A 157 -3.20 -19.99 -5.66
C ARG A 157 -2.15 -18.89 -5.82
N GLY A 158 -0.85 -19.20 -5.76
CA GLY A 158 0.23 -18.22 -5.91
C GLY A 158 0.18 -17.44 -7.25
N ARG A 159 0.95 -17.86 -8.25
CA ARG A 159 0.94 -17.23 -9.59
C ARG A 159 -0.36 -17.53 -10.35
N ASP A 160 -1.04 -18.61 -9.99
CA ASP A 160 -2.32 -19.00 -10.59
C ASP A 160 -3.45 -18.08 -10.14
N GLY A 161 -3.42 -17.59 -8.90
CA GLY A 161 -4.39 -16.59 -8.41
C GLY A 161 -4.32 -15.27 -9.17
N LEU A 162 -3.12 -14.83 -9.58
CA LEU A 162 -3.01 -13.64 -10.44
C LEU A 162 -3.64 -13.87 -11.82
N GLN A 163 -3.45 -15.06 -12.40
CA GLN A 163 -4.05 -15.38 -13.69
C GLN A 163 -5.58 -15.42 -13.59
N ASP A 164 -6.11 -16.03 -12.51
CA ASP A 164 -7.55 -16.07 -12.21
C ASP A 164 -8.13 -14.65 -12.07
N ILE A 165 -7.42 -13.75 -11.37
CA ILE A 165 -7.84 -12.35 -11.26
C ILE A 165 -7.86 -11.70 -12.66
N TYR A 166 -6.77 -11.77 -13.44
CA TYR A 166 -6.70 -11.13 -14.77
C TYR A 166 -7.82 -11.56 -15.72
N ARG A 167 -8.30 -12.81 -15.62
CA ARG A 167 -9.41 -13.32 -16.43
C ARG A 167 -10.78 -12.73 -16.06
N ARG A 168 -10.92 -12.22 -14.84
CA ARG A 168 -12.17 -11.66 -14.29
C ARG A 168 -12.25 -10.14 -14.35
N LEU A 169 -11.13 -9.46 -14.61
CA LEU A 169 -11.08 -8.00 -14.63
C LEU A 169 -11.62 -7.43 -15.95
N SER A 170 -12.31 -6.30 -15.85
CA SER A 170 -12.52 -5.41 -17.00
C SER A 170 -11.19 -4.79 -17.46
N ALA A 171 -11.19 -4.17 -18.66
CA ALA A 171 -10.01 -3.49 -19.20
C ALA A 171 -9.42 -2.46 -18.23
N ARG A 172 -10.29 -1.63 -17.64
CA ARG A 172 -9.93 -0.60 -16.67
C ARG A 172 -9.34 -1.19 -15.39
N GLU A 173 -9.97 -2.22 -14.86
CA GLU A 173 -9.46 -2.83 -13.63
C GLU A 173 -8.11 -3.52 -13.88
N ALA A 174 -7.94 -4.19 -15.03
CA ALA A 174 -6.68 -4.82 -15.39
C ALA A 174 -5.53 -3.82 -15.52
N LYS A 175 -5.79 -2.59 -15.99
CA LYS A 175 -4.82 -1.48 -15.96
C LYS A 175 -4.35 -1.20 -14.53
N TRP A 176 -5.29 -0.89 -13.64
CA TRP A 176 -4.95 -0.52 -12.27
C TRP A 176 -4.35 -1.67 -11.48
N PHE A 177 -4.79 -2.90 -11.73
CA PHE A 177 -4.22 -4.10 -11.14
C PHE A 177 -2.77 -4.33 -11.60
N THR A 178 -2.47 -4.09 -12.87
CA THR A 178 -1.10 -4.15 -13.41
C THR A 178 -0.17 -3.19 -12.66
N ARG A 179 -0.60 -1.93 -12.51
CA ARG A 179 0.13 -0.91 -11.75
C ARG A 179 0.25 -1.24 -10.26
N LEU A 180 -0.79 -1.84 -9.67
CA LEU A 180 -0.80 -2.29 -8.28
C LEU A 180 0.24 -3.39 -8.01
N ILE A 181 0.32 -4.43 -8.86
CA ILE A 181 1.34 -5.49 -8.75
C ILE A 181 2.75 -4.91 -8.83
N LEU A 182 2.97 -3.95 -9.73
CA LEU A 182 4.25 -3.26 -9.88
C LEU A 182 4.52 -2.23 -8.77
N LYS A 183 3.52 -1.95 -7.92
CA LYS A 183 3.52 -0.93 -6.85
C LYS A 183 3.82 0.47 -7.38
N GLU A 184 3.28 0.79 -8.55
CA GLU A 184 3.59 2.01 -9.26
C GLU A 184 2.37 2.57 -9.98
N PHE A 185 1.69 3.54 -9.36
CA PHE A 185 0.59 4.29 -9.98
C PHE A 185 1.04 5.51 -10.79
N ARG A 186 2.36 5.70 -10.98
CA ARG A 186 2.88 6.88 -11.68
C ARG A 186 2.23 7.04 -13.07
N PRO A 187 1.96 8.29 -13.50
CA PRO A 187 2.26 9.55 -12.83
C PRO A 187 1.29 9.95 -11.69
N LEU A 188 0.22 9.18 -11.44
CA LEU A 188 -0.71 9.46 -10.34
C LEU A 188 -0.03 9.25 -8.98
N ILE A 189 -0.15 10.25 -8.11
CA ILE A 189 0.29 10.22 -6.72
C ILE A 189 -0.92 10.53 -5.83
N LEU A 190 -1.23 9.63 -4.91
CA LEU A 190 -2.23 9.84 -3.88
C LEU A 190 -1.56 10.33 -2.59
N GLU A 191 -2.12 11.35 -1.95
CA GLU A 191 -1.58 11.89 -0.70
C GLU A 191 -1.94 10.95 0.46
N SER A 192 -0.95 10.19 0.94
CA SER A 192 -1.17 9.17 1.97
C SER A 192 -1.83 9.72 3.24
N GLY A 193 -1.50 10.94 3.69
CA GLY A 193 -2.10 11.56 4.86
C GLY A 193 -3.60 11.83 4.68
N LEU A 194 -4.03 12.24 3.48
CA LEU A 194 -5.43 12.43 3.15
C LEU A 194 -6.18 11.10 3.18
N ILE A 195 -5.63 10.06 2.55
CA ILE A 195 -6.24 8.72 2.57
C ILE A 195 -6.40 8.24 4.01
N TYR A 196 -5.34 8.33 4.82
CA TYR A 196 -5.40 7.94 6.23
C TYR A 196 -6.50 8.70 6.98
N ARG A 197 -6.58 10.03 6.82
CA ARG A 197 -7.63 10.86 7.44
C ARG A 197 -9.04 10.50 6.97
N CYS A 198 -9.21 10.16 5.69
CA CYS A 198 -10.50 9.79 5.12
C CYS A 198 -10.96 8.41 5.60
N CYS A 199 -10.04 7.47 5.83
CA CYS A 199 -10.35 6.25 6.55
C CYS A 199 -10.75 6.58 8.00
N ASP A 200 -9.87 7.28 8.69
CA ASP A 200 -10.05 7.64 10.08
C ASP A 200 -9.12 8.79 10.50
N SER A 201 -9.68 9.80 11.16
CA SER A 201 -8.92 10.96 11.62
C SER A 201 -7.75 10.64 12.57
N ALA A 202 -7.81 9.54 13.31
CA ALA A 202 -6.76 9.08 14.24
C ALA A 202 -5.62 8.35 13.52
N LEU A 203 -5.93 7.72 12.39
CA LEU A 203 -5.03 6.79 11.70
C LEU A 203 -3.68 7.41 11.30
N PRO A 204 -3.58 8.67 10.82
CA PRO A 204 -2.28 9.27 10.54
C PRO A 204 -1.34 9.28 11.75
N LEU A 205 -1.88 9.54 12.95
CA LEU A 205 -1.10 9.63 14.18
C LEU A 205 -0.72 8.23 14.69
N ILE A 206 -1.63 7.26 14.58
CA ILE A 206 -1.33 5.86 14.89
C ILE A 206 -0.21 5.34 13.98
N LEU A 207 -0.28 5.59 12.67
CA LEU A 207 0.73 5.15 11.70
C LEU A 207 2.09 5.84 11.88
N GLN A 208 2.13 7.04 12.47
CA GLN A 208 3.40 7.65 12.87
C GLN A 208 4.08 6.89 14.01
N ILE A 209 3.32 6.17 14.85
CA ILE A 209 3.85 5.41 16.00
C ILE A 209 4.03 3.93 15.65
N GLN A 210 3.13 3.39 14.81
CA GLN A 210 3.06 1.99 14.40
C GLN A 210 2.92 1.95 12.86
N ASP A 211 4.04 1.99 12.14
CA ASP A 211 4.13 2.05 10.67
C ASP A 211 3.84 0.67 10.02
N ASP A 212 2.68 0.11 10.34
CA ASP A 212 2.14 -1.14 9.82
C ASP A 212 0.60 -1.07 9.79
N PHE A 213 0.00 -1.32 8.63
CA PHE A 213 -1.45 -1.17 8.46
C PHE A 213 -2.25 -2.11 9.36
N ALA A 214 -1.90 -3.40 9.40
CA ALA A 214 -2.67 -4.38 10.18
C ALA A 214 -2.64 -4.04 11.68
N THR A 215 -1.47 -3.67 12.20
CA THR A 215 -1.31 -3.27 13.60
C THR A 215 -2.00 -1.95 13.91
N ALA A 216 -1.87 -0.96 13.03
CA ALA A 216 -2.51 0.35 13.22
C ALA A 216 -4.04 0.23 13.21
N ILE A 217 -4.63 -0.58 12.31
CA ILE A 217 -6.08 -0.81 12.28
C ILE A 217 -6.55 -1.54 13.55
N LYS A 218 -5.82 -2.56 14.04
CA LYS A 218 -6.14 -3.23 15.32
C LYS A 218 -6.10 -2.25 16.50
N THR A 219 -5.09 -1.39 16.56
CA THR A 219 -4.98 -0.35 17.59
C THR A 219 -6.14 0.65 17.48
N LEU A 220 -6.49 1.07 16.27
CA LEU A 220 -7.64 1.95 16.02
C LEU A 220 -8.96 1.34 16.48
N GLN A 221 -9.20 0.07 16.17
CA GLN A 221 -10.40 -0.66 16.60
C GLN A 221 -10.47 -0.75 18.13
N SER A 222 -9.36 -1.05 18.80
CA SER A 222 -9.29 -1.06 20.27
C SER A 222 -9.62 0.31 20.86
N LEU A 223 -9.10 1.41 20.30
CA LEU A 223 -9.43 2.76 20.76
C LEU A 223 -10.93 3.07 20.62
N LYS A 224 -11.54 2.70 19.49
CA LYS A 224 -12.99 2.87 19.27
C LYS A 224 -13.84 2.08 20.26
N SER A 225 -13.42 0.86 20.59
CA SER A 225 -14.12 0.00 21.54
C SER A 225 -14.02 0.50 22.99
N HIS A 226 -12.91 1.14 23.37
CA HIS A 226 -12.73 1.65 24.74
C HIS A 226 -13.54 2.91 25.04
N SER A 227 -13.83 3.75 24.04
CA SER A 227 -14.68 4.94 24.24
C SER A 227 -15.60 5.23 23.04
N PRO A 228 -16.65 4.40 22.84
CA PRO A 228 -17.54 4.53 21.68
C PRO A 228 -18.29 5.87 21.65
N ALA A 229 -18.76 6.33 22.81
CA ALA A 229 -19.57 7.56 22.94
C ALA A 229 -18.74 8.83 22.71
N GLU A 230 -17.49 8.88 23.18
CA GLU A 230 -16.59 10.01 22.94
C GLU A 230 -16.11 10.03 21.49
N TYR A 231 -15.83 8.86 20.92
CA TYR A 231 -15.42 8.74 19.52
C TYR A 231 -16.53 9.17 18.55
N ALA A 232 -17.80 8.88 18.88
CA ALA A 232 -18.95 9.32 18.11
C ALA A 232 -19.26 10.82 18.26
N LYS A 233 -18.98 11.44 19.43
CA LYS A 233 -19.29 12.85 19.71
C LYS A 233 -18.17 13.83 19.31
N ASN A 234 -16.90 13.47 19.49
CA ASN A 234 -15.80 14.45 19.48
C ASN A 234 -15.07 14.58 18.14
N GLY A 235 -15.40 13.77 17.13
CA GLY A 235 -14.62 13.73 15.90
C GLY A 235 -13.18 13.26 16.18
N PRO A 236 -12.12 13.90 15.63
CA PRO A 236 -10.75 13.45 15.80
C PRO A 236 -10.36 13.21 17.26
N PRO A 237 -9.65 12.11 17.58
CA PRO A 237 -9.31 11.82 18.97
C PRO A 237 -8.53 12.98 19.58
N GLN A 238 -8.97 13.36 20.77
CA GLN A 238 -8.25 14.33 21.58
C GLN A 238 -6.83 13.84 21.87
N PRO A 239 -5.84 14.72 22.04
CA PRO A 239 -4.45 14.34 22.31
C PRO A 239 -4.30 13.34 23.46
N SER A 240 -5.19 13.41 24.45
CA SER A 240 -5.25 12.49 25.59
C SER A 240 -5.56 11.04 25.21
N SER A 241 -6.41 10.80 24.21
CA SER A 241 -6.74 9.44 23.73
C SER A 241 -5.56 8.80 22.98
N LEU A 242 -4.66 9.62 22.41
CA LEU A 242 -3.46 9.16 21.71
C LEU A 242 -2.31 8.82 22.66
N CYS A 243 -2.33 9.30 23.91
CA CYS A 243 -1.36 8.88 24.93
C CYS A 243 -1.37 7.36 25.18
N MET A 244 -2.47 6.69 24.82
CA MET A 244 -2.60 5.23 24.90
C MET A 244 -1.89 4.49 23.76
N VAL A 245 -1.60 5.17 22.65
CA VAL A 245 -0.92 4.58 21.49
C VAL A 245 0.58 4.57 21.76
N LYS A 246 1.11 3.38 22.04
CA LYS A 246 2.53 3.17 22.30
C LYS A 246 3.24 2.54 21.10
N PRO A 247 4.54 2.85 20.88
CA PRO A 247 5.38 2.05 20.00
C PRO A 247 5.32 0.57 20.39
N LYS A 248 5.32 -0.32 19.40
CA LYS A 248 5.32 -1.78 19.61
C LYS A 248 6.65 -2.35 19.16
N LEU A 249 7.21 -3.27 19.94
CA LEU A 249 8.39 -4.03 19.52
C LEU A 249 8.06 -4.80 18.24
N GLY A 250 8.99 -4.77 17.29
CA GLY A 250 8.85 -5.35 15.97
C GLY A 250 7.87 -4.68 15.01
N ILE A 251 7.38 -3.49 15.36
CA ILE A 251 6.65 -2.63 14.43
C ILE A 251 7.44 -1.33 14.31
N LYS A 252 7.85 -0.99 13.09
CA LYS A 252 8.60 0.23 12.83
C LYS A 252 7.83 1.46 13.32
N VAL A 253 8.56 2.45 13.81
CA VAL A 253 8.02 3.79 14.12
C VAL A 253 8.13 4.65 12.86
N GLY A 254 7.07 5.39 12.57
CA GLY A 254 7.03 6.28 11.42
C GLY A 254 8.13 7.35 11.50
N ARG A 255 8.74 7.66 10.36
CA ARG A 255 9.77 8.69 10.30
C ARG A 255 9.15 10.07 10.31
N GLN A 256 9.75 10.99 11.06
CA GLN A 256 9.45 12.41 10.96
C GLN A 256 9.61 12.93 9.52
N LYS A 257 8.81 13.93 9.16
CA LYS A 257 8.90 14.59 7.85
C LYS A 257 10.07 15.57 7.88
N TRP A 258 10.96 15.44 6.91
CA TRP A 258 12.12 16.32 6.75
C TRP A 258 11.88 17.29 5.60
N PHE A 259 12.16 18.57 5.84
CA PHE A 259 12.12 19.60 4.81
C PHE A 259 13.55 19.91 4.35
N LYS A 260 13.72 20.07 3.04
CA LYS A 260 15.04 20.40 2.47
C LYS A 260 15.31 21.89 2.67
N GLY A 261 16.23 22.22 3.57
CA GLY A 261 16.85 23.54 3.65
C GLY A 261 17.54 23.90 2.33
N ARG A 262 17.39 25.16 1.89
CA ARG A 262 17.99 25.67 0.64
C ARG A 262 19.06 26.74 0.91
N SER A 263 19.03 27.33 2.10
CA SER A 263 20.00 28.27 2.65
C SER A 263 19.76 28.37 4.15
N ILE A 264 20.71 28.96 4.91
CA ILE A 264 20.53 29.22 6.34
C ILE A 264 19.29 30.11 6.57
N LYS A 265 19.11 31.15 5.76
CA LYS A 265 17.92 32.01 5.80
C LYS A 265 16.63 31.21 5.61
N HIS A 266 16.57 30.34 4.61
CA HIS A 266 15.40 29.49 4.39
C HIS A 266 15.12 28.56 5.59
N CYS A 267 16.16 28.04 6.24
CA CYS A 267 15.99 27.25 7.47
C CYS A 267 15.46 28.10 8.64
N LEU A 268 15.92 29.34 8.78
CA LEU A 268 15.40 30.28 9.80
C LEU A 268 13.97 30.70 9.51
N ASP A 269 13.59 30.87 8.24
CA ASP A 269 12.23 31.22 7.83
C ASP A 269 11.25 30.05 8.03
N MET A 270 11.70 28.80 7.82
CA MET A 270 10.90 27.60 8.07
C MET A 270 10.83 27.22 9.56
N GLY A 271 11.90 27.49 10.29
CA GLY A 271 12.05 27.14 11.69
C GLY A 271 11.46 28.21 12.61
N HIS A 272 11.22 27.84 13.86
CA HIS A 272 10.82 28.77 14.90
C HIS A 272 11.38 28.33 16.24
N GLY A 273 11.69 29.30 17.10
CA GLY A 273 12.26 29.03 18.42
C GLY A 273 13.70 28.52 18.37
N ARG A 274 14.11 27.82 19.45
CA ARG A 274 15.45 27.27 19.61
C ARG A 274 15.60 25.99 18.80
N MET A 275 16.61 25.92 17.93
CA MET A 275 16.90 24.76 17.09
C MET A 275 18.28 24.18 17.40
N SER A 276 18.41 22.86 17.39
CA SER A 276 19.72 22.18 17.36
C SER A 276 20.20 22.05 15.91
N VAL A 277 21.52 22.03 15.73
CA VAL A 277 22.16 21.75 14.45
C VAL A 277 23.03 20.53 14.64
N GLU A 278 22.78 19.50 13.84
CA GLU A 278 23.49 18.23 13.87
C GLU A 278 24.09 17.94 12.50
N GLU A 279 25.23 17.24 12.49
CA GLU A 279 25.85 16.80 11.25
C GLU A 279 24.99 15.73 10.58
N LYS A 280 24.63 15.96 9.31
CA LYS A 280 23.92 14.96 8.52
C LYS A 280 24.91 13.90 8.02
N ILE A 281 25.02 12.82 8.77
CA ILE A 281 25.81 11.65 8.37
C ILE A 281 25.32 11.10 7.02
N ASP A 282 26.26 10.75 6.15
CA ASP A 282 25.98 10.11 4.86
C ASP A 282 26.11 8.59 4.97
N GLY A 283 25.10 7.99 5.58
CA GLY A 283 24.99 6.54 5.75
C GLY A 283 23.57 6.04 5.53
N GLU A 284 23.34 4.79 5.89
CA GLU A 284 22.00 4.20 5.82
C GLU A 284 21.22 4.37 7.12
N TYR A 285 19.97 4.80 7.00
CA TYR A 285 19.08 4.85 8.17
C TYR A 285 18.84 3.46 8.74
N CYS A 286 18.92 3.36 10.07
CA CYS A 286 18.67 2.16 10.83
C CYS A 286 17.79 2.52 12.03
N GLN A 287 16.69 1.81 12.21
CA GLN A 287 15.90 1.88 13.43
C GLN A 287 15.99 0.56 14.18
N PHE A 288 16.58 0.60 15.37
CA PHE A 288 16.80 -0.58 16.21
C PHE A 288 15.67 -0.73 17.22
N HIS A 289 15.06 -1.91 17.24
CA HIS A 289 14.15 -2.36 18.29
C HIS A 289 14.90 -3.39 19.11
N VAL A 290 15.12 -3.07 20.38
CA VAL A 290 15.89 -3.90 21.31
C VAL A 290 14.97 -4.38 22.41
N SER A 291 14.99 -5.67 22.69
CA SER A 291 14.29 -6.25 23.83
C SER A 291 15.11 -7.36 24.46
N ILE A 292 14.92 -7.57 25.76
CA ILE A 292 15.53 -8.67 26.51
C ILE A 292 14.39 -9.58 26.91
N ARG A 293 14.38 -10.81 26.38
CA ARG A 293 13.40 -11.85 26.72
C ARG A 293 14.15 -13.09 27.18
N ASP A 294 13.82 -13.62 28.36
CA ASP A 294 14.44 -14.82 28.93
C ASP A 294 15.98 -14.74 28.98
N GLY A 295 16.50 -13.56 29.31
CA GLY A 295 17.95 -13.29 29.33
C GLY A 295 18.62 -13.19 27.95
N LYS A 296 17.88 -13.37 26.84
CA LYS A 296 18.39 -13.26 25.48
C LYS A 296 18.09 -11.90 24.87
N LEU A 297 19.13 -11.26 24.33
CA LEU A 297 19.02 -10.01 23.59
C LEU A 297 18.39 -10.27 22.22
N GLN A 298 17.25 -9.65 21.96
CA GLN A 298 16.57 -9.68 20.67
C GLN A 298 16.63 -8.30 20.02
N ILE A 299 17.28 -8.24 18.86
CA ILE A 299 17.42 -7.03 18.05
C ILE A 299 16.70 -7.23 16.73
N GLN A 300 15.85 -6.25 16.40
CA GLN A 300 15.22 -6.12 15.09
C GLN A 300 15.59 -4.76 14.49
N ILE A 301 15.89 -4.72 13.19
CA ILE A 301 16.45 -3.55 12.52
C ILE A 301 15.56 -3.22 11.33
N PHE A 302 15.05 -1.99 11.28
CA PHE A 302 14.28 -1.49 10.16
C PHE A 302 15.08 -0.49 9.32
N SER A 303 14.89 -0.58 8.00
CA SER A 303 15.45 0.36 7.02
C SER A 303 14.60 1.63 6.88
N LYS A 304 15.12 2.61 6.11
CA LYS A 304 14.42 3.87 5.78
C LYS A 304 13.04 3.64 5.16
N SER A 305 12.93 2.65 4.26
CA SER A 305 11.70 2.35 3.52
C SER A 305 10.67 1.63 4.37
N GLY A 306 11.08 1.01 5.48
CA GLY A 306 10.20 0.23 6.35
C GLY A 306 10.38 -1.28 6.26
N LYS A 307 11.23 -1.76 5.35
CA LYS A 307 11.61 -3.17 5.31
C LYS A 307 12.36 -3.57 6.59
N ASP A 308 12.01 -4.73 7.14
CA ASP A 308 12.79 -5.44 8.14
C ASP A 308 14.11 -5.93 7.51
N SER A 309 15.22 -5.33 7.96
CA SER A 309 16.58 -5.59 7.49
C SER A 309 17.41 -6.33 8.53
N THR A 310 16.76 -7.02 9.46
CA THR A 310 17.42 -7.75 10.55
C THR A 310 18.33 -8.86 10.05
N GLU A 311 17.89 -9.59 9.03
CA GLU A 311 18.67 -10.67 8.40
C GLU A 311 19.83 -10.08 7.58
N ASP A 312 19.57 -9.03 6.79
CA ASP A 312 20.55 -8.32 5.97
C ASP A 312 21.71 -7.75 6.83
N ARG A 313 21.42 -7.44 8.11
CA ARG A 313 22.34 -6.81 9.06
C ARG A 313 22.69 -7.71 10.24
N CYS A 314 22.66 -9.03 10.05
CA CYS A 314 22.97 -10.01 11.09
C CYS A 314 24.34 -9.78 11.74
N LYS A 315 25.34 -9.31 10.98
CA LYS A 315 26.69 -8.98 11.47
C LYS A 315 26.72 -7.85 12.50
N LEU A 316 25.67 -7.03 12.61
CA LEU A 316 25.56 -5.98 13.62
C LEU A 316 25.10 -6.50 15.00
N LYS A 317 24.75 -7.79 15.09
CA LYS A 317 24.21 -8.39 16.33
C LYS A 317 25.27 -8.89 17.31
N GLY A 318 26.56 -8.82 16.95
CA GLY A 318 27.67 -9.38 17.72
C GLY A 318 27.89 -10.84 17.41
#